data_AF-A0A1M6BFU5-F1
#
_entry.id   AF-A0A1M6BFU5-F1
#
_cell.length_a   1.000
_cell.length_b   1.000
_cell.length_c   1.000
_cell.angle_alpha   90.00
_cell.angle_beta   90.00
_cell.angle_gamma   90.00
#
_symmetry.space_group_name_H-M   'P 1'
#
loop_
_entity.id
_entity.type
_entity.pdbx_description
1 polymer ?
#
loop_
_entity_poly.entity_id
_entity_poly.type
_entity_poly.pdbx_seq_one_letter_code
_entity_poly.pdbx_strand_id
1 'polypeptide(L)'
;MLKKIRITGFLMATAFMVLGFGLPKNLQNRVNKEVEKVFNTSVFTLKSVSVPNGVNASLPTKITSENFFAVKTDTGVLGYVFVENAPSKTATFDFLLVFDKDLSIVHSKVLIYREEYGGEIGSKRWLRQFNGKNGKDRVSHETNIDGISGATISVRSMTDAIDDILQTVGILQVKNIL
;
A
#
# COMPACT_ATOMS: atom_id res chain seq x y z
N MET A 1 -53.25 47.83 -12.63
CA MET A 1 -52.89 46.82 -11.61
C MET A 1 -51.86 45.85 -12.20
N LEU A 2 -50.57 46.03 -11.91
CA LEU A 2 -49.53 45.07 -12.30
C LEU A 2 -49.07 44.28 -11.06
N LYS A 3 -49.33 42.96 -11.05
CA LYS A 3 -48.84 42.05 -10.02
C LYS A 3 -47.34 41.79 -10.24
N LYS A 4 -46.51 42.22 -9.28
CA LYS A 4 -45.08 41.86 -9.22
C LYS A 4 -44.96 40.38 -8.82
N ILE A 5 -44.41 39.55 -9.71
CA ILE A 5 -44.05 38.16 -9.42
C ILE A 5 -42.71 38.18 -8.69
N ARG A 6 -42.70 37.78 -7.41
CA ARG A 6 -41.47 37.56 -6.64
C ARG A 6 -40.97 36.16 -6.98
N ILE A 7 -39.90 36.08 -7.78
CA ILE A 7 -39.16 34.83 -8.00
C ILE A 7 -38.18 34.71 -6.82
N THR A 8 -38.58 33.96 -5.80
CA THR A 8 -37.69 33.57 -4.71
C THR A 8 -36.77 32.47 -5.25
N GLY A 9 -35.56 32.84 -5.67
CA GLY A 9 -34.56 31.88 -6.15
C GLY A 9 -34.12 30.96 -5.01
N PHE A 10 -34.50 29.70 -5.08
CA PHE A 10 -33.97 28.65 -4.20
C PHE A 10 -32.62 28.20 -4.76
N LEU A 11 -31.53 28.67 -4.12
CA LEU A 11 -30.17 28.36 -4.50
C LEU A 11 -29.85 26.94 -3.99
N MET A 12 -30.12 25.94 -4.81
CA MET A 12 -29.86 24.53 -4.51
C MET A 12 -28.36 24.27 -4.65
N ALA A 13 -27.62 24.45 -3.57
CA ALA A 13 -26.21 24.07 -3.49
C ALA A 13 -26.13 22.54 -3.52
N THR A 14 -25.85 21.97 -4.69
CA THR A 14 -25.51 20.55 -4.83
C THR A 14 -24.12 20.33 -4.23
N ALA A 15 -24.08 19.83 -3.01
CA ALA A 15 -22.85 19.33 -2.41
C ALA A 15 -22.39 18.09 -3.19
N PHE A 16 -21.41 18.27 -4.08
CA PHE A 16 -20.67 17.15 -4.67
C PHE A 16 -19.91 16.46 -3.54
N MET A 17 -20.45 15.36 -3.03
CA MET A 17 -19.74 14.48 -2.13
C MET A 17 -18.65 13.78 -2.94
N VAL A 18 -17.43 14.30 -2.87
CA VAL A 18 -16.26 13.63 -3.44
C VAL A 18 -16.06 12.35 -2.63
N LEU A 19 -16.47 11.21 -3.19
CA LEU A 19 -16.08 9.91 -2.67
C LEU A 19 -14.56 9.84 -2.80
N GLY A 20 -13.85 9.96 -1.67
CA GLY A 20 -12.41 9.75 -1.63
C GLY A 20 -12.12 8.30 -1.98
N PHE A 21 -11.61 8.06 -3.18
CA PHE A 21 -11.02 6.77 -3.57
C PHE A 21 -9.82 6.51 -2.65
N GLY A 22 -9.91 5.47 -1.84
CA GLY A 22 -8.95 5.14 -0.80
C GLY A 22 -9.19 3.71 -0.31
N LEU A 23 -8.33 3.25 0.60
CA LEU A 23 -8.41 1.88 1.09
C LEU A 23 -9.78 1.57 1.71
N PRO A 24 -10.29 0.33 1.57
CA PRO A 24 -11.46 -0.13 2.30
C PRO A 24 -11.31 0.16 3.81
N LYS A 25 -12.37 0.66 4.46
CA LYS A 25 -12.30 1.17 5.85
C LYS A 25 -11.69 0.17 6.85
N ASN A 26 -11.98 -1.12 6.68
CA ASN A 26 -11.42 -2.19 7.50
C ASN A 26 -9.90 -2.33 7.32
N LEU A 27 -9.39 -2.14 6.10
CA LEU A 27 -7.98 -2.21 5.75
C LEU A 27 -7.26 -0.92 6.17
N GLN A 28 -7.87 0.24 5.92
CA GLN A 28 -7.36 1.56 6.32
C GLN A 28 -7.04 1.61 7.82
N ASN A 29 -7.94 1.12 8.67
CA ASN A 29 -7.72 1.10 10.12
C ASN A 29 -6.53 0.24 10.54
N ARG A 30 -6.24 -0.85 9.82
CA ARG A 30 -5.09 -1.72 10.11
C ARG A 30 -3.80 -1.10 9.61
N VAL A 31 -3.82 -0.48 8.43
CA VAL A 31 -2.70 0.27 7.88
C VAL A 31 -2.31 1.41 8.82
N ASN A 32 -3.28 2.22 9.27
CA ASN A 32 -3.02 3.32 10.20
C ASN A 32 -2.33 2.85 11.48
N LYS A 33 -2.80 1.76 12.10
CA LYS A 33 -2.17 1.20 13.31
C LYS A 33 -0.70 0.82 13.11
N GLU A 34 -0.37 0.27 11.95
CA GLU A 34 1.00 -0.14 11.66
C GLU A 34 1.89 1.08 11.31
N VAL A 35 1.35 2.10 10.64
CA VAL A 35 2.02 3.40 10.41
C VAL A 35 2.30 4.12 11.73
N GLU A 36 1.30 4.21 12.61
CA GLU A 36 1.43 4.82 13.94
C GLU A 36 2.54 4.17 14.75
N LYS A 37 2.59 2.84 14.72
CA LYS A 37 3.59 2.05 15.44
C LYS A 37 4.99 2.22 14.87
N VAL A 38 5.15 2.22 13.55
CA VAL A 38 6.47 2.29 12.90
C VAL A 38 7.08 3.69 13.05
N PHE A 39 6.27 4.73 12.84
CA PHE A 39 6.75 6.12 12.88
C PHE A 39 6.54 6.82 14.21
N ASN A 40 5.97 6.13 15.20
CA ASN A 40 5.69 6.64 16.55
C ASN A 40 4.92 7.97 16.53
N THR A 41 3.92 8.08 15.65
CA THR A 41 3.08 9.28 15.49
C THR A 41 1.62 8.93 15.21
N SER A 42 0.69 9.60 15.88
CA SER A 42 -0.76 9.51 15.60
C SER A 42 -1.26 10.57 14.61
N VAL A 43 -0.42 11.54 14.28
CA VAL A 43 -0.75 12.66 13.37
C VAL A 43 0.02 12.47 12.08
N PHE A 44 -0.67 12.00 11.05
CA PHE A 44 -0.12 11.83 9.71
C PHE A 44 -1.25 11.83 8.67
N THR A 45 -0.87 11.98 7.41
CA THR A 45 -1.75 11.81 6.25
C THR A 45 -1.13 10.83 5.28
N LEU A 46 -1.97 10.02 4.63
CA LEU A 46 -1.57 9.17 3.52
C LEU A 46 -1.90 9.89 2.23
N LYS A 47 -0.88 10.23 1.43
CA LYS A 47 -1.06 10.82 0.11
C LYS A 47 -0.65 9.80 -0.95
N SER A 48 -1.57 9.40 -1.81
CA SER A 48 -1.29 8.44 -2.86
C SER A 48 -0.15 8.92 -3.77
N VAL A 49 0.75 8.00 -4.11
CA VAL A 49 1.82 8.24 -5.07
C VAL A 49 1.21 8.29 -6.48
N SER A 50 1.48 9.38 -7.21
CA SER A 50 0.99 9.55 -8.57
C SER A 50 2.07 9.16 -9.57
N VAL A 51 1.77 8.18 -10.43
CA VAL A 51 2.68 7.71 -11.47
C VAL A 51 2.06 7.98 -12.84
N PRO A 52 2.79 8.62 -13.78
CA PRO A 52 2.29 8.82 -15.14
C PRO A 52 1.93 7.50 -15.83
N ASN A 53 0.81 7.44 -16.54
CA ASN A 53 0.28 6.21 -17.16
C ASN A 53 1.32 5.47 -18.02
N GLY A 54 2.12 6.21 -18.81
CA GLY A 54 3.16 5.61 -19.64
C GLY A 54 4.25 4.89 -18.83
N VAL A 55 4.60 5.41 -17.65
CA VAL A 55 5.54 4.74 -16.74
C VAL A 55 4.84 3.58 -16.04
N ASN A 56 3.63 3.80 -15.53
CA ASN A 56 2.87 2.79 -14.79
C ASN A 56 2.61 1.52 -15.63
N ALA A 57 2.36 1.67 -16.93
CA ALA A 57 2.20 0.56 -17.86
C ALA A 57 3.42 -0.37 -17.93
N SER A 58 4.62 0.15 -17.68
CA SER A 58 5.88 -0.63 -17.68
C SER A 58 6.29 -1.21 -16.33
N LEU A 59 5.62 -0.82 -15.23
CA LEU A 59 5.99 -1.29 -13.88
C LEU A 59 5.59 -2.76 -13.66
N PRO A 60 6.41 -3.56 -12.97
CA PRO A 60 6.05 -4.91 -12.52
C PRO A 60 4.76 -4.91 -11.67
N THR A 61 4.70 -4.03 -10.66
CA THR A 61 3.49 -3.74 -9.89
C THR A 61 2.86 -2.44 -10.36
N LYS A 62 1.55 -2.44 -10.63
CA LYS A 62 0.82 -1.22 -10.98
C LYS A 62 0.58 -0.36 -9.76
N ILE A 63 0.91 0.93 -9.85
CA ILE A 63 0.63 1.90 -8.79
C ILE A 63 -0.72 2.54 -9.04
N THR A 64 -1.58 2.50 -8.04
CA THR A 64 -2.93 3.07 -8.07
C THR A 64 -3.08 4.09 -6.95
N SER A 65 -4.20 4.81 -6.93
CA SER A 65 -4.55 5.69 -5.81
C SER A 65 -4.77 4.94 -4.49
N GLU A 66 -4.86 3.61 -4.53
CA GLU A 66 -5.31 2.78 -3.42
C GLU A 66 -4.25 1.84 -2.87
N ASN A 67 -3.05 1.73 -3.48
CA ASN A 67 -2.04 0.77 -3.02
C ASN A 67 -0.71 1.37 -2.59
N PHE A 68 -0.33 2.59 -2.99
CA PHE A 68 0.95 3.18 -2.62
C PHE A 68 0.84 4.62 -2.16
N PHE A 69 1.31 4.91 -0.95
CA PHE A 69 1.08 6.18 -0.27
C PHE A 69 2.37 6.72 0.36
N ALA A 70 2.62 8.01 0.22
CA ALA A 70 3.57 8.75 1.05
C ALA A 70 2.92 9.05 2.41
N VAL A 71 3.62 8.72 3.48
CA VAL A 71 3.24 9.06 4.86
C VAL A 71 3.79 10.45 5.18
N LYS A 72 2.89 11.43 5.36
CA LYS A 72 3.27 12.83 5.54
C LYS A 72 2.81 13.39 6.88
N THR A 73 3.64 14.26 7.45
CA THR A 73 3.32 15.15 8.57
C THR A 73 3.61 16.59 8.16
N ASP A 74 3.34 17.53 9.06
CA ASP A 74 3.67 18.95 8.88
C ASP A 74 5.19 19.17 8.69
N THR A 75 6.02 18.24 9.18
CA THR A 75 7.49 18.29 9.05
C THR A 75 8.02 17.64 7.76
N GLY A 76 7.14 17.05 6.94
CA GLY A 76 7.49 16.43 5.67
C GLY A 76 7.15 14.94 5.58
N VAL A 77 7.80 14.25 4.64
CA VAL A 77 7.63 12.81 4.40
C VAL A 77 8.37 12.02 5.48
N LEU A 78 7.68 11.08 6.13
CA LEU A 78 8.26 10.13 7.08
C LEU A 78 8.74 8.84 6.40
N GLY A 79 8.04 8.43 5.35
CA GLY A 79 8.30 7.22 4.59
C GLY A 79 7.11 6.91 3.69
N TYR A 80 6.98 5.66 3.30
CA TYR A 80 5.95 5.23 2.37
C TYR A 80 5.27 3.94 2.85
N VAL A 81 4.03 3.73 2.43
CA VAL A 81 3.28 2.51 2.71
C VAL A 81 2.74 1.95 1.42
N PHE A 82 3.02 0.67 1.16
CA PHE A 82 2.45 -0.10 0.08
C PHE A 82 1.51 -1.15 0.66
N VAL A 83 0.33 -1.33 0.06
CA VAL A 83 -0.72 -2.25 0.51
C VAL A 83 -1.23 -3.00 -0.70
N GLU A 84 -1.24 -4.33 -0.63
CA GLU A 84 -1.61 -5.13 -1.80
C GLU A 84 -2.31 -6.43 -1.37
N ASN A 85 -3.06 -7.01 -2.32
CA ASN A 85 -3.69 -8.31 -2.18
C ASN A 85 -2.96 -9.35 -3.02
N ALA A 86 -2.71 -10.52 -2.47
CA ALA A 86 -2.04 -11.62 -3.17
C ALA A 86 -2.76 -12.97 -2.97
N PRO A 87 -2.68 -13.88 -3.96
CA PRO A 87 -3.32 -15.17 -3.89
C PRO A 87 -2.65 -16.10 -2.87
N SER A 88 -3.47 -16.89 -2.20
CA SER A 88 -3.08 -18.05 -1.40
C SER A 88 -3.55 -19.33 -2.11
N LYS A 89 -3.72 -20.44 -1.38
CA LYS A 89 -4.10 -21.74 -1.96
C LYS A 89 -5.50 -21.75 -2.59
N THR A 90 -6.47 -21.09 -1.95
CA THR A 90 -7.92 -21.10 -2.24
C THR A 90 -8.58 -19.73 -2.10
N ALA A 91 -7.93 -18.80 -1.41
CA ALA A 91 -8.39 -17.43 -1.17
C ALA A 91 -7.23 -16.44 -1.37
N THR A 92 -7.33 -15.25 -0.77
CA THR A 92 -6.30 -14.21 -0.86
C THR A 92 -5.95 -13.64 0.52
N PHE A 93 -4.81 -12.98 0.62
CA PHE A 93 -4.40 -12.23 1.80
C PHE A 93 -4.02 -10.80 1.44
N ASP A 94 -4.28 -9.87 2.36
CA ASP A 94 -3.78 -8.50 2.27
C ASP A 94 -2.51 -8.39 3.09
N PHE A 95 -1.52 -7.68 2.57
CA PHE A 95 -0.31 -7.36 3.29
C PHE A 95 0.06 -5.89 3.09
N LEU A 96 0.95 -5.41 3.95
CA LEU A 96 1.56 -4.10 3.82
C LEU A 96 3.08 -4.18 3.91
N LEU A 97 3.72 -3.23 3.26
CA LEU A 97 5.12 -2.88 3.44
C LEU A 97 5.19 -1.42 3.87
N VAL A 98 5.98 -1.13 4.90
CA VAL A 98 6.37 0.23 5.27
C VAL A 98 7.81 0.42 4.85
N PHE A 99 8.04 1.49 4.11
CA PHE A 99 9.36 1.94 3.71
C PHE A 99 9.76 3.18 4.50
N ASP A 100 11.05 3.33 4.77
CA ASP A 100 11.61 4.60 5.23
C ASP A 100 11.67 5.64 4.09
N LYS A 101 12.29 6.79 4.35
CA LYS A 101 12.45 7.88 3.37
C LYS A 101 13.35 7.50 2.19
N ASP A 102 14.25 6.55 2.39
CA ASP A 102 15.20 6.07 1.37
C ASP A 102 14.63 4.87 0.58
N LEU A 103 13.35 4.54 0.82
CA LEU A 103 12.62 3.44 0.22
C LEU A 103 13.21 2.06 0.52
N SER A 104 13.77 1.90 1.72
CA SER A 104 14.12 0.58 2.28
C SER A 104 12.97 0.08 3.16
N ILE A 105 12.64 -1.22 3.04
CA ILE A 105 11.59 -1.83 3.86
C ILE A 105 12.02 -1.81 5.33
N VAL A 106 11.25 -1.15 6.18
CA VAL A 106 11.47 -1.11 7.64
C VAL A 106 10.47 -1.98 8.41
N HIS A 107 9.33 -2.30 7.78
CA HIS A 107 8.32 -3.15 8.38
C HIS A 107 7.46 -3.83 7.31
N SER A 108 7.00 -5.04 7.62
CA SER A 108 6.09 -5.81 6.78
C SER A 108 5.06 -6.50 7.65
N LYS A 109 3.83 -6.64 7.15
CA LYS A 109 2.74 -7.23 7.92
C LYS A 109 1.68 -7.83 7.01
N VAL A 110 1.30 -9.08 7.28
CA VAL A 110 0.04 -9.64 6.77
C VAL A 110 -1.11 -9.05 7.58
N LEU A 111 -2.01 -8.34 6.90
CA LEU A 111 -3.12 -7.59 7.48
C LEU A 111 -4.36 -8.43 7.68
N ILE A 112 -4.71 -9.22 6.66
CA ILE A 112 -5.88 -10.10 6.64
C ILE A 112 -5.46 -11.37 5.91
N TYR A 113 -5.59 -12.51 6.57
CA TYR A 113 -5.36 -13.82 5.98
C TYR A 113 -6.68 -14.61 6.04
N ARG A 114 -7.13 -15.12 4.89
CA ARG A 114 -8.52 -15.64 4.70
C ARG A 114 -8.57 -17.17 4.59
N GLU A 115 -7.58 -17.86 5.10
CA GLU A 115 -7.50 -19.31 5.09
C GLU A 115 -7.11 -19.86 6.46
N GLU A 116 -7.42 -21.13 6.70
CA GLU A 116 -7.08 -21.83 7.95
C GLU A 116 -5.59 -22.21 8.04
N TYR A 117 -4.94 -22.44 6.90
CA TYR A 117 -3.55 -22.92 6.82
C TYR A 117 -2.68 -21.97 6.01
N GLY A 118 -1.41 -21.82 6.40
CA GLY A 118 -0.42 -21.00 5.69
C GLY A 118 -0.30 -19.56 6.17
N GLY A 119 -1.05 -19.16 7.21
CA GLY A 119 -0.96 -17.84 7.84
C GLY A 119 0.40 -17.53 8.51
N GLU A 120 1.29 -18.51 8.54
CA GLU A 120 2.66 -18.48 9.03
C GLU A 120 3.53 -17.47 8.26
N ILE A 121 3.16 -17.11 7.03
CA ILE A 121 3.74 -15.96 6.31
C ILE A 121 3.52 -14.63 7.07
N GLY A 122 2.53 -14.57 7.97
CA GLY A 122 2.29 -13.43 8.85
C GLY A 122 3.21 -13.38 10.08
N SER A 123 4.08 -14.37 10.27
CA SER A 123 4.98 -14.44 11.42
C SER A 123 6.08 -13.39 11.35
N LYS A 124 6.38 -12.74 12.49
CA LYS A 124 7.49 -11.77 12.59
C LYS A 124 8.83 -12.37 12.15
N ARG A 125 9.03 -13.68 12.41
CA ARG A 125 10.25 -14.39 12.06
C ARG A 125 10.46 -14.45 10.54
N TRP A 126 9.42 -14.80 9.79
CA TRP A 126 9.54 -14.93 8.34
C TRP A 126 9.59 -13.56 7.66
N LEU A 127 8.75 -12.62 8.11
CA LEU A 127 8.65 -11.27 7.52
C LEU A 127 9.93 -10.43 7.65
N ARG A 128 10.74 -10.62 8.70
CA ARG A 128 11.97 -9.83 8.90
C ARG A 128 13.02 -10.04 7.79
N GLN A 129 12.89 -11.10 6.97
CA GLN A 129 13.79 -11.37 5.85
C GLN A 129 13.74 -10.25 4.79
N PHE A 130 12.65 -9.49 4.73
CA PHE A 130 12.48 -8.37 3.81
C PHE A 130 13.03 -7.04 4.37
N ASN A 131 13.35 -6.97 5.67
CA ASN A 131 13.83 -5.73 6.28
C ASN A 131 15.17 -5.29 5.67
N GLY A 132 15.26 -4.00 5.35
CA GLY A 132 16.42 -3.38 4.70
C GLY A 132 16.47 -3.56 3.18
N LYS A 133 15.60 -4.39 2.58
CA LYS A 133 15.52 -4.52 1.12
C LYS A 133 14.98 -3.24 0.50
N ASN A 134 15.56 -2.83 -0.62
CA ASN A 134 15.14 -1.65 -1.38
C ASN A 134 15.11 -1.94 -2.88
N GLY A 135 14.85 -0.92 -3.70
CA GLY A 135 14.67 -1.09 -5.14
C GLY A 135 15.87 -1.57 -5.95
N LYS A 136 17.01 -1.82 -5.29
CA LYS A 136 18.22 -2.43 -5.89
C LYS A 136 18.34 -3.92 -5.57
N ASP A 137 17.53 -4.43 -4.64
CA ASP A 137 17.54 -5.82 -4.23
C ASP A 137 16.59 -6.67 -5.08
N ARG A 138 16.85 -7.98 -5.09
CA ARG A 138 15.94 -9.01 -5.59
C ARG A 138 15.61 -10.00 -4.48
N VAL A 139 14.36 -10.40 -4.38
CA VAL A 139 13.91 -11.43 -3.45
C VAL A 139 13.26 -12.59 -4.22
N SER A 140 13.52 -13.81 -3.78
CA SER A 140 13.03 -15.01 -4.45
C SER A 140 12.88 -16.15 -3.45
N HIS A 141 11.72 -16.79 -3.51
CA HIS A 141 11.37 -17.94 -2.68
C HIS A 141 12.17 -19.21 -3.04
N GLU A 142 12.89 -19.19 -4.16
CA GLU A 142 13.74 -20.27 -4.63
C GLU A 142 15.20 -20.12 -4.17
N THR A 143 15.63 -18.89 -3.84
CA THR A 143 17.06 -18.60 -3.67
C THR A 143 17.41 -17.94 -2.34
N ASN A 144 16.64 -16.95 -1.87
CA ASN A 144 17.08 -16.08 -0.77
C ASN A 144 16.01 -15.69 0.25
N ILE A 145 14.80 -16.25 0.14
CA ILE A 145 13.74 -16.17 1.15
C ILE A 145 13.39 -17.58 1.60
N ASP A 146 13.42 -17.82 2.91
CA ASP A 146 13.10 -19.11 3.50
C ASP A 146 11.69 -19.56 3.14
N GLY A 147 11.53 -20.85 2.82
CA GLY A 147 10.22 -21.48 2.69
C GLY A 147 9.50 -21.65 4.04
N ILE A 148 8.20 -21.95 3.97
CA ILE A 148 7.40 -22.38 5.12
C ILE A 148 6.70 -23.68 4.73
N SER A 149 6.92 -24.73 5.54
CA SER A 149 6.27 -26.02 5.32
C SER A 149 4.74 -25.87 5.34
N GLY A 150 4.07 -26.41 4.32
CA GLY A 150 2.61 -26.33 4.17
C GLY A 150 2.08 -24.99 3.65
N ALA A 151 2.93 -23.99 3.39
CA ALA A 151 2.52 -22.65 2.94
C ALA A 151 3.22 -22.20 1.65
N THR A 152 3.69 -23.14 0.82
CA THR A 152 4.50 -22.86 -0.38
C THR A 152 3.87 -21.85 -1.33
N ILE A 153 2.55 -21.94 -1.58
CA ILE A 153 1.84 -21.04 -2.50
C ILE A 153 1.85 -19.61 -1.94
N SER A 154 1.51 -19.43 -0.66
CA SER A 154 1.45 -18.12 -0.02
C SER A 154 2.85 -17.49 0.11
N VAL A 155 3.88 -18.30 0.40
CA VAL A 155 5.29 -17.87 0.41
C VAL A 155 5.70 -17.35 -0.97
N ARG A 156 5.41 -18.13 -2.02
CA ARG A 156 5.72 -17.73 -3.41
C ARG A 156 5.00 -16.44 -3.78
N SER A 157 3.67 -16.39 -3.62
CA SER A 157 2.87 -15.22 -3.98
C SER A 157 3.32 -13.95 -3.26
N MET A 158 3.60 -14.03 -1.96
CA MET A 158 4.06 -12.86 -1.20
C MET A 158 5.48 -12.45 -1.60
N THR A 159 6.38 -13.41 -1.83
CA THR A 159 7.76 -13.09 -2.23
C THR A 159 7.80 -12.46 -3.61
N ASP A 160 7.06 -13.02 -4.58
CA ASP A 160 6.99 -12.51 -5.94
C ASP A 160 6.38 -11.09 -5.94
N ALA A 161 5.30 -10.85 -5.18
CA ALA A 161 4.70 -9.52 -5.04
C ALA A 161 5.63 -8.51 -4.38
N ILE A 162 6.46 -8.92 -3.40
CA ILE A 162 7.46 -8.06 -2.78
C ILE A 162 8.59 -7.74 -3.77
N ASP A 163 9.04 -8.70 -4.57
CA ASP A 163 10.05 -8.47 -5.60
C ASP A 163 9.55 -7.46 -6.65
N ASP A 164 8.31 -7.59 -7.10
CA ASP A 164 7.69 -6.69 -8.08
C ASP A 164 7.61 -5.25 -7.57
N ILE A 165 7.21 -5.02 -6.31
CA ILE A 165 7.19 -3.67 -5.75
C ILE A 165 8.60 -3.12 -5.49
N LEU A 166 9.58 -3.94 -5.11
CA LEU A 166 10.97 -3.49 -5.00
C LEU A 166 11.50 -3.02 -6.36
N GLN A 167 11.33 -3.82 -7.41
CA GLN A 167 11.72 -3.43 -8.77
C GLN A 167 10.97 -2.17 -9.23
N THR A 168 9.68 -2.07 -8.92
CA THR A 168 8.87 -0.88 -9.19
C THR A 168 9.43 0.37 -8.52
N VAL A 169 9.75 0.27 -7.22
CA VAL A 169 10.39 1.35 -6.45
C VAL A 169 11.71 1.77 -7.09
N GLY A 170 12.56 0.81 -7.49
CA GLY A 170 13.83 1.10 -8.16
C GLY A 170 13.64 1.88 -9.46
N ILE A 171 12.67 1.48 -10.30
CA ILE A 171 12.32 2.20 -11.53
C ILE A 171 11.85 3.63 -11.24
N LEU A 172 11.00 3.80 -10.23
CA LEU A 172 10.45 5.11 -9.86
C LEU A 172 11.54 6.05 -9.31
N GLN A 173 12.49 5.54 -8.53
CA GLN A 173 13.67 6.29 -8.06
C GLN A 173 14.53 6.75 -9.22
N VAL A 174 14.87 5.86 -10.16
CA VAL A 174 15.68 6.21 -11.35
C VAL A 174 15.00 7.27 -12.22
N LYS A 175 13.67 7.28 -12.26
CA LYS A 175 12.87 8.27 -13.00
C LYS A 175 12.59 9.55 -12.23
N ASN A 176 13.12 9.71 -11.00
CA ASN A 176 12.87 10.85 -10.11
C ASN A 176 11.36 11.12 -9.86
N ILE A 177 10.55 10.05 -9.78
CA ILE A 177 9.13 10.13 -9.43
C ILE A 177 8.96 10.06 -7.90
N LEU A 178 9.86 9.35 -7.22
CA LEU A 178 9.94 9.19 -5.78
C LEU A 178 11.26 9.77 -5.24
#